data_AF-A0A7E5W5P9-F1
#
_entry.id   AF-A0A7E5W5P9-F1
#
_cell.length_a   1.000
_cell.length_b   1.000
_cell.length_c   1.000
_cell.angle_alpha   90.00
_cell.angle_beta   90.00
_cell.angle_gamma   90.00
#
_symmetry.space_group_name_H-M   'P 1'
#
loop_
_entity.id
_entity.type
_entity.pdbx_description
1 polymer ?
#
loop_
_entity_poly.entity_id
_entity_poly.type
_entity_poly.pdbx_seq_one_letter_code
_entity_poly.pdbx_strand_id
1 'polypeptide(L)'
;MVSTVFKLFVNILIAVNIQRSQACPQDDMTEIKAAYKSGEILDQSPPLITLDKIKTKLKESEIFDWEDPTLTEREKKEMNKLFDAVEIMTASRNRQPSSVQNMFSSLRLVERVVKKQLKEGQISEALASKFNWANIKPSEPKQTSLPLAPSDQYEKV
;
A
#
# COMPACT_ATOMS: atom_id res chain seq x y z
N MET A 1 -36.99 26.20 13.74
CA MET A 1 -36.80 24.95 14.52
C MET A 1 -35.87 23.91 13.89
N VAL A 2 -35.54 23.98 12.59
CA VAL A 2 -34.69 22.97 11.91
C VAL A 2 -33.20 22.99 12.32
N SER A 3 -32.69 24.15 12.75
CA SER A 3 -31.25 24.34 13.02
C SER A 3 -30.73 23.62 14.27
N THR A 4 -31.53 23.54 15.34
CA THR A 4 -31.09 22.92 16.61
C THR A 4 -31.01 21.40 16.52
N VAL A 5 -31.97 20.79 15.81
CA VAL A 5 -32.01 19.34 15.59
C VAL A 5 -30.84 18.90 14.72
N PHE A 6 -30.53 19.64 13.66
CA PHE A 6 -29.38 19.33 12.79
C PHE A 6 -28.04 19.41 13.54
N LYS A 7 -27.84 20.43 14.39
CA LYS A 7 -26.65 20.55 15.23
C LYS A 7 -26.51 19.38 16.22
N LEU A 8 -27.62 18.91 16.78
CA LEU A 8 -27.62 17.76 17.68
C LEU A 8 -27.19 16.48 16.96
N PHE A 9 -27.71 16.25 15.74
CA PHE A 9 -27.33 15.09 14.92
C PHE A 9 -25.84 15.10 14.54
N VAL A 10 -25.30 16.26 14.14
CA VAL A 10 -23.86 16.38 13.80
C VAL A 10 -22.99 16.12 15.03
N ASN A 11 -23.36 16.67 16.19
CA ASN A 11 -22.62 16.43 17.43
C ASN A 11 -22.66 14.96 17.87
N ILE A 12 -23.80 14.27 17.69
CA ILE A 12 -23.91 12.82 17.98
C ILE A 12 -23.01 12.02 17.04
N LEU A 13 -23.00 12.32 15.74
CA LEU A 13 -22.14 11.63 14.78
C LEU A 13 -20.64 11.82 15.08
N ILE A 14 -20.23 13.02 15.52
CA ILE A 14 -18.84 13.28 15.93
C ILE A 14 -18.51 12.50 17.21
N ALA A 15 -19.39 12.54 18.22
CA ALA A 15 -19.17 11.85 19.49
C ALA A 15 -19.03 10.32 19.31
N VAL A 16 -19.89 9.70 18.49
CA VAL A 16 -19.83 8.27 18.20
C VAL A 16 -18.53 7.89 17.46
N ASN A 17 -18.05 8.73 16.53
CA ASN A 17 -16.77 8.49 15.85
C ASN A 17 -15.55 8.63 16.77
N ILE A 18 -15.57 9.59 17.71
CA ILE A 18 -14.50 9.74 18.71
C ILE A 18 -14.49 8.55 19.66
N GLN A 19 -15.66 8.12 20.16
CA GLN A 19 -15.75 6.99 21.09
C GLN A 19 -15.33 5.67 20.43
N ARG A 20 -15.66 5.47 19.15
CA ARG A 20 -15.20 4.31 18.37
C ARG A 20 -13.69 4.31 18.12
N SER A 21 -13.07 5.49 18.07
CA SER A 21 -11.61 5.63 17.93
C SER A 21 -10.87 5.35 19.24
N GLN A 22 -11.50 5.57 20.40
CA GLN A 22 -10.93 5.26 21.72
C GLN A 22 -11.17 3.81 22.18
N ALA A 23 -12.06 3.06 21.52
CA ALA A 23 -12.29 1.64 21.78
C ALA A 23 -11.28 0.70 21.08
N CYS A 24 -10.09 1.23 20.71
CA CYS A 24 -8.98 0.42 20.23
C CYS A 24 -8.27 -0.17 21.46
N PRO A 25 -8.02 -1.49 21.55
CA PRO A 25 -7.39 -2.10 22.71
C PRO A 25 -6.01 -1.47 22.91
N GLN A 26 -5.83 -0.82 24.06
CA GLN A 26 -4.65 -0.02 24.38
C GLN A 26 -3.52 -0.86 25.00
N ASP A 27 -3.72 -2.18 25.10
CA ASP A 27 -2.80 -3.11 25.75
C ASP A 27 -1.54 -3.38 24.90
N ASP A 28 -1.61 -3.31 23.57
CA ASP A 28 -0.47 -3.55 22.67
C ASP A 28 0.54 -2.39 22.62
N MET A 29 0.16 -1.17 23.05
CA MET A 29 1.05 0.00 22.92
C MET A 29 2.18 0.04 23.96
N THR A 30 2.02 -0.68 25.06
CA THR A 30 2.96 -0.65 26.19
C THR A 30 4.17 -1.56 25.95
N GLU A 31 3.95 -2.71 25.31
CA GLU A 31 5.04 -3.63 24.91
C GLU A 31 5.85 -3.07 23.73
N ILE A 32 5.20 -2.39 22.78
CA ILE A 32 5.88 -1.72 21.66
C ILE A 32 6.83 -0.64 22.17
N LYS A 33 6.43 0.15 23.19
CA LYS A 33 7.31 1.16 23.79
C LYS A 33 8.50 0.55 24.53
N ALA A 34 8.35 -0.63 25.14
CA ALA A 34 9.45 -1.32 25.82
C ALA A 34 10.47 -1.89 24.83
N ALA A 35 10.02 -2.45 23.71
CA ALA A 35 10.90 -2.95 22.64
C ALA A 35 11.74 -1.83 21.99
N TYR A 36 11.15 -0.64 21.79
CA TYR A 36 11.88 0.52 21.25
C TYR A 36 12.96 1.08 22.19
N LYS A 37 12.90 0.78 23.49
CA LYS A 37 13.91 1.21 24.47
C LYS A 37 15.05 0.20 24.63
N SER A 38 14.87 -1.04 24.17
CA SER A 38 15.85 -2.13 24.38
C SER A 38 16.91 -2.26 23.28
N GLY A 39 16.84 -1.48 22.20
CA GLY A 39 17.88 -1.46 21.15
C GLY A 39 18.08 -2.78 20.39
N GLU A 40 17.26 -3.80 20.66
CA GLU A 40 17.34 -5.13 20.06
C GLU A 40 16.16 -5.33 19.11
N ILE A 41 16.08 -4.48 18.10
CA ILE A 41 15.25 -4.77 16.93
C ILE A 41 16.20 -5.41 15.94
N LEU A 42 16.17 -6.73 15.87
CA LEU A 42 16.77 -7.49 14.79
C LEU A 42 16.33 -6.83 13.48
N ASP A 43 17.30 -6.27 12.76
CA ASP A 43 17.15 -5.46 11.55
C ASP A 43 16.68 -6.31 10.36
N GLN A 44 15.56 -7.00 10.51
CA GLN A 44 14.81 -7.62 9.44
C GLN A 44 13.66 -6.69 9.06
N SER A 45 13.97 -5.42 8.76
CA SER A 45 13.01 -4.54 8.09
C SER A 45 12.76 -5.09 6.68
N PRO A 46 11.57 -5.65 6.39
CA PRO A 46 11.29 -6.10 5.04
C PRO A 46 11.29 -4.89 4.12
N PRO A 47 11.77 -5.04 2.88
CA PRO A 47 12.28 -3.90 2.15
C PRO A 47 11.11 -3.01 1.72
N LEU A 48 10.99 -1.84 2.38
CA LEU A 48 9.99 -0.80 2.11
C LEU A 48 9.67 -0.70 0.60
N ILE A 49 8.38 -0.68 0.26
CA ILE A 49 7.95 -0.48 -1.12
C ILE A 49 8.13 1.00 -1.45
N THR A 50 9.11 1.29 -2.31
CA THR A 50 9.40 2.64 -2.80
C THR A 50 8.73 2.87 -4.16
N LEU A 51 8.59 4.14 -4.55
CA LEU A 51 8.10 4.50 -5.89
C LEU A 51 8.94 3.84 -7.00
N ASP A 52 10.27 3.81 -6.85
CA ASP A 52 11.16 3.20 -7.86
C ASP A 52 10.92 1.70 -8.02
N LYS A 53 10.64 0.99 -6.91
CA LYS A 53 10.25 -0.42 -6.99
C LYS A 53 8.90 -0.60 -7.68
N ILE A 54 7.95 0.31 -7.43
CA ILE A 54 6.65 0.28 -8.11
C ILE A 54 6.82 0.54 -9.61
N LYS A 55 7.60 1.55 -9.99
CA LYS A 55 7.97 1.83 -11.38
C LYS A 55 8.56 0.57 -11.99
N THR A 56 9.68 0.08 -11.47
CA THR A 56 10.36 -1.15 -11.93
C THR A 56 9.37 -2.29 -12.15
N LYS A 57 8.46 -2.53 -11.19
CA LYS A 57 7.45 -3.59 -11.31
C LYS A 57 6.38 -3.33 -12.36
N LEU A 58 6.00 -2.09 -12.62
CA LEU A 58 5.09 -1.75 -13.73
C LEU A 58 5.68 -2.09 -15.09
N LYS A 59 6.98 -1.85 -15.30
CA LYS A 59 7.68 -2.20 -16.55
C LYS A 59 7.93 -3.69 -16.67
N GLU A 60 8.43 -4.33 -15.62
CA GLU A 60 8.65 -5.79 -15.59
C GLU A 60 7.35 -6.58 -15.80
N SER A 61 6.21 -6.07 -15.33
CA SER A 61 4.90 -6.71 -15.51
C SER A 61 4.23 -6.31 -16.82
N GLU A 62 4.91 -5.54 -17.68
CA GLU A 62 4.37 -5.03 -18.94
C GLU A 62 3.04 -4.27 -18.75
N ILE A 63 2.87 -3.64 -17.58
CA ILE A 63 1.70 -2.81 -17.27
C ILE A 63 1.91 -1.43 -17.87
N PHE A 64 3.10 -0.85 -17.69
CA PHE A 64 3.42 0.48 -18.17
C PHE A 64 4.94 0.73 -18.16
N ASP A 65 5.48 1.26 -19.26
CA ASP A 65 6.88 1.71 -19.33
C ASP A 65 6.94 3.23 -19.22
N TRP A 66 7.52 3.73 -18.12
CA TRP A 66 7.66 5.18 -17.88
C TRP A 66 8.80 5.81 -18.69
N GLU A 67 9.64 5.00 -19.35
CA GLU A 67 10.73 5.44 -20.22
C GLU A 67 10.37 5.30 -21.70
N ASP A 68 9.12 4.96 -22.02
CA ASP A 68 8.65 4.79 -23.39
C ASP A 68 8.92 6.07 -24.22
N PRO A 69 9.73 5.99 -25.30
CA PRO A 69 10.06 7.14 -26.14
C PRO A 69 8.84 7.68 -26.91
N THR A 70 7.74 6.92 -26.99
CA THR A 70 6.50 7.36 -27.63
C THR A 70 5.63 8.24 -26.73
N LEU A 71 6.03 8.46 -25.47
CA LEU A 71 5.37 9.41 -24.58
C LEU A 71 5.66 10.84 -25.03
N THR A 72 4.60 11.61 -25.28
CA THR A 72 4.68 13.04 -25.54
C THR A 72 5.10 13.80 -24.29
N GLU A 73 5.65 15.01 -24.46
CA GLU A 73 6.04 15.87 -23.32
C GLU A 73 4.86 16.19 -22.38
N ARG A 74 3.66 16.27 -22.94
CA ARG A 74 2.43 16.43 -22.16
C ARG A 74 2.16 15.19 -21.29
N GLU A 75 2.20 14.01 -21.88
CA GLU A 75 1.99 12.74 -21.17
C GLU A 75 3.05 12.51 -20.10
N LYS A 76 4.32 12.83 -20.37
CA LYS A 76 5.40 12.77 -19.36
C LYS A 76 5.10 13.67 -18.16
N LYS A 77 4.58 14.88 -18.39
CA LYS A 77 4.21 15.80 -17.31
C LYS A 77 3.02 15.30 -16.49
N GLU A 78 2.01 14.75 -17.16
CA GLU A 78 0.85 14.12 -16.50
C GLU A 78 1.28 12.89 -15.68
N MET A 79 2.15 12.06 -16.24
CA MET A 79 2.75 10.89 -15.60
C MET A 79 3.57 11.26 -14.37
N ASN A 80 4.40 12.29 -14.44
CA ASN A 80 5.20 12.72 -13.28
C ASN A 80 4.29 13.14 -12.11
N LYS A 81 3.23 13.92 -12.38
CA LYS A 81 2.23 14.29 -11.36
C LYS A 81 1.49 13.08 -10.78
N LEU A 82 1.16 12.10 -11.62
CA LEU A 82 0.56 10.84 -11.19
C LEU A 82 1.51 10.14 -10.20
N PHE A 83 2.79 10.04 -10.54
CA PHE A 83 3.76 9.36 -9.69
C PHE A 83 4.06 10.12 -8.39
N ASP A 84 4.06 11.45 -8.38
CA ASP A 84 4.16 12.25 -7.15
C ASP A 84 3.00 11.91 -6.19
N ALA A 85 1.77 11.79 -6.72
CA ALA A 85 0.62 11.39 -5.92
C ALA A 85 0.76 9.95 -5.38
N VAL A 86 1.24 9.02 -6.22
CA VAL A 86 1.51 7.63 -5.82
C VAL A 86 2.58 7.56 -4.74
N GLU A 87 3.61 8.39 -4.81
CA GLU A 87 4.70 8.46 -3.82
C GLU A 87 4.16 8.85 -2.45
N ILE A 88 3.35 9.91 -2.37
CA ILE A 88 2.75 10.36 -1.10
C ILE A 88 1.87 9.26 -0.50
N MET A 89 1.06 8.60 -1.32
CA MET A 89 0.18 7.52 -0.85
C MET A 89 0.97 6.27 -0.42
N THR A 90 2.08 5.99 -1.09
CA THR A 90 2.96 4.86 -0.75
C THR A 90 3.74 5.16 0.54
N ALA A 91 4.28 6.37 0.69
CA ALA A 91 4.95 6.83 1.90
C ALA A 91 4.03 6.78 3.14
N SER A 92 2.74 7.09 2.97
CA SER A 92 1.73 6.91 4.02
C SER A 92 1.58 5.43 4.42
N ARG A 93 1.59 4.53 3.43
CA ARG A 93 1.39 3.09 3.63
C ARG A 93 2.61 2.38 4.21
N ASN A 94 3.80 2.94 4.03
CA ASN A 94 5.05 2.45 4.59
C ASN A 94 5.11 2.50 6.13
N ARG A 95 4.13 3.15 6.77
CA ARG A 95 3.91 3.10 8.22
C ARG A 95 3.16 1.85 8.70
N GLN A 96 2.62 1.06 7.77
CA GLN A 96 1.93 -0.20 8.09
C GLN A 96 2.93 -1.34 8.27
N PRO A 97 2.60 -2.36 9.08
CA PRO A 97 3.43 -3.54 9.24
C PRO A 97 3.76 -4.18 7.90
N SER A 98 4.98 -4.69 7.77
CA SER A 98 5.50 -5.33 6.56
C SER A 98 4.68 -6.54 6.10
N SER A 99 4.00 -7.23 7.02
CA SER A 99 3.05 -8.31 6.71
C SER A 99 1.91 -7.88 5.79
N VAL A 100 1.59 -6.58 5.74
CA VAL A 100 0.52 -5.99 4.92
C VAL A 100 1.08 -5.28 3.68
N GLN A 101 2.39 -5.06 3.62
CA GLN A 101 3.06 -4.43 2.49
C GLN A 101 3.30 -5.45 1.37
N ASN A 102 2.37 -5.53 0.42
CA ASN A 102 2.47 -6.40 -0.75
C ASN A 102 2.56 -5.58 -2.04
N MET A 103 3.51 -5.92 -2.92
CA MET A 103 3.67 -5.28 -4.23
C MET A 103 2.38 -5.31 -5.08
N PHE A 104 1.65 -6.42 -5.08
CA PHE A 104 0.36 -6.52 -5.77
C PHE A 104 -0.62 -5.44 -5.29
N SER A 105 -0.64 -5.20 -3.99
CA SER A 105 -1.52 -4.19 -3.40
C SER A 105 -1.07 -2.75 -3.70
N SER A 106 0.23 -2.54 -3.96
CA SER A 106 0.77 -1.27 -4.43
C SER A 106 0.46 -1.04 -5.91
N LEU A 107 0.54 -2.07 -6.77
CA LEU A 107 0.10 -1.98 -8.16
C LEU A 107 -1.40 -1.67 -8.27
N ARG A 108 -2.23 -2.30 -7.43
CA ARG A 108 -3.67 -1.98 -7.32
C ARG A 108 -3.94 -0.59 -6.75
N LEU A 109 -3.01 -0.01 -5.99
CA LEU A 109 -3.10 1.39 -5.59
C LEU A 109 -2.89 2.29 -6.80
N VAL A 110 -1.85 2.05 -7.60
CA VAL A 110 -1.58 2.82 -8.83
C VAL A 110 -2.77 2.75 -9.79
N GLU A 111 -3.34 1.56 -10.02
CA GLU A 111 -4.53 1.39 -10.86
C GLU A 111 -5.70 2.28 -10.40
N ARG A 112 -5.96 2.33 -9.10
CA ARG A 112 -7.02 3.17 -8.52
C ARG A 112 -6.72 4.65 -8.68
N VAL A 113 -5.46 5.05 -8.49
CA VAL A 113 -5.04 6.45 -8.67
C VAL A 113 -5.21 6.87 -10.13
N VAL A 114 -4.74 6.06 -11.08
CA VAL A 114 -4.92 6.32 -12.52
C VAL A 114 -6.39 6.45 -12.86
N LYS A 115 -7.23 5.50 -12.44
CA LYS A 115 -8.69 5.54 -12.70
C LYS A 115 -9.37 6.76 -12.07
N LYS A 116 -8.94 7.18 -10.88
CA LYS A 116 -9.47 8.36 -10.20
C LYS A 116 -9.05 9.64 -10.92
N GLN A 117 -7.76 9.80 -11.22
CA GLN A 117 -7.24 10.98 -11.91
C GLN A 117 -7.81 11.11 -13.33
N LEU A 118 -8.10 9.99 -14.01
CA LEU A 118 -8.78 10.00 -15.30
C LEU A 118 -10.21 10.53 -15.17
N LYS A 119 -10.97 10.03 -14.20
CA LYS A 119 -12.34 10.52 -13.92
C LYS A 119 -12.38 11.99 -13.52
N GLU A 120 -11.35 12.46 -12.83
CA GLU A 120 -11.20 13.87 -12.43
C GLU A 120 -10.62 14.76 -13.54
N GLY A 121 -10.29 14.21 -14.71
CA GLY A 121 -9.71 14.95 -15.85
C GLY A 121 -8.28 15.45 -15.61
N GLN A 122 -7.57 14.88 -14.63
CA GLN A 122 -6.19 15.27 -14.28
C GLN A 122 -5.14 14.59 -15.18
N ILE A 123 -5.49 13.43 -15.76
CA ILE A 123 -4.69 12.75 -16.78
C ILE A 123 -5.52 12.55 -18.04
N SER A 124 -4.85 12.54 -19.19
CA SER A 124 -5.48 12.28 -20.48
C SER A 124 -5.87 10.80 -20.66
N GLU A 125 -6.91 10.57 -21.47
CA GLU A 125 -7.27 9.21 -21.91
C GLU A 125 -6.13 8.54 -22.69
N ALA A 126 -5.34 9.32 -23.44
CA ALA A 126 -4.16 8.84 -24.15
C ALA A 126 -3.15 8.21 -23.19
N LEU A 127 -2.77 8.91 -22.11
CA LEU A 127 -1.88 8.37 -21.09
C LEU A 127 -2.49 7.15 -20.38
N ALA A 128 -3.77 7.25 -19.99
CA ALA A 128 -4.44 6.16 -19.28
C ALA A 128 -4.56 4.88 -20.14
N SER A 129 -4.73 5.01 -21.46
CA SER A 129 -4.83 3.89 -22.39
C SER A 129 -3.52 3.09 -22.55
N LYS A 130 -2.37 3.71 -22.24
CA LYS A 130 -1.06 3.06 -22.26
C LYS A 130 -0.84 2.08 -21.09
N PHE A 131 -1.72 2.08 -20.08
CA PHE A 131 -1.64 1.14 -18.96
C PHE A 131 -2.38 -0.16 -19.25
N ASN A 132 -1.65 -1.27 -19.32
CA ASN A 132 -2.22 -2.61 -19.50
C ASN A 132 -2.46 -3.30 -18.15
N TRP A 133 -3.61 -3.00 -17.54
CA TRP A 133 -3.98 -3.55 -16.22
C TRP A 133 -4.32 -5.05 -16.22
N ALA A 134 -4.53 -5.66 -17.39
CA ALA A 134 -4.83 -7.10 -17.50
C ALA A 134 -3.67 -7.98 -16.99
N ASN A 135 -2.45 -7.44 -16.93
CA ASN A 135 -1.25 -8.15 -16.52
C ASN A 135 -1.03 -8.18 -15.00
N ILE A 136 -1.91 -7.57 -14.19
CA ILE A 136 -1.81 -7.63 -12.72
C ILE A 136 -2.23 -9.01 -12.22
N LYS A 137 -1.26 -9.93 -12.10
CA LYS A 137 -1.47 -11.25 -11.47
C LYS A 137 -1.17 -11.17 -9.96
N PRO A 138 -1.98 -11.81 -9.09
CA PRO A 138 -1.59 -12.03 -7.71
C PRO A 138 -0.29 -12.85 -7.72
N SER A 139 0.73 -12.42 -6.98
CA SER A 139 1.83 -13.34 -6.68
C SER A 139 1.24 -14.52 -5.92
N GLU A 140 1.36 -15.72 -6.50
CA GLU A 140 1.12 -16.94 -5.74
C GLU A 140 2.02 -16.92 -4.52
N PRO A 141 1.51 -17.29 -3.33
CA PRO A 141 2.36 -17.42 -2.16
C PRO A 141 3.47 -18.41 -2.53
N LYS A 142 4.72 -17.95 -2.51
CA LYS A 142 5.87 -18.86 -2.53
C LYS A 142 5.64 -19.84 -1.39
N GLN A 143 5.30 -21.08 -1.72
CA GLN A 143 5.43 -22.18 -0.77
C GLN A 143 6.90 -22.20 -0.40
N THR A 144 7.23 -21.60 0.75
CA THR A 144 8.47 -21.89 1.44
C THR A 144 8.38 -23.38 1.75
N SER A 145 9.02 -24.19 0.92
CA SER A 145 9.33 -25.57 1.25
C SER A 145 10.14 -25.52 2.53
N LEU A 146 9.46 -25.72 3.67
CA LEU A 146 10.12 -26.04 4.92
C LEU A 146 11.06 -27.21 4.63
N PRO A 147 12.35 -27.15 4.99
CA PRO A 147 13.18 -28.34 4.94
C PRO A 147 12.53 -29.37 5.86
N LEU A 148 12.10 -30.49 5.29
CA LEU A 148 11.68 -31.67 6.04
C LEU A 148 12.83 -32.00 7.00
N ALA A 149 12.59 -31.81 8.30
CA ALA A 149 13.51 -32.27 9.31
C ALA A 149 13.69 -33.79 9.14
N PRO A 150 14.93 -34.32 9.14
CA PRO A 150 15.13 -35.75 9.13
C PRO A 150 14.51 -36.32 10.42
N SER A 151 13.47 -37.13 10.24
CA SER A 151 12.87 -37.91 11.32
C SER A 151 13.74 -39.13 11.53
N ASP A 152 14.73 -39.05 12.41
CA ASP A 152 15.42 -40.21 12.94
C ASP A 152 15.95 -39.94 14.35
N GLN A 153 15.94 -41.00 15.15
CA GLN A 153 16.45 -41.14 16.53
C GLN A 153 15.47 -40.83 17.67
N TYR A 154 14.53 -41.77 17.87
CA TYR A 154 14.27 -42.27 19.22
C TYR A 154 14.82 -43.70 19.30
N GLU A 155 16.10 -43.81 19.64
CA GLU A 155 16.71 -45.07 20.02
C GLU A 155 16.24 -45.41 21.45
N LYS A 156 15.58 -46.55 21.59
CA LYS A 156 15.25 -47.15 22.88
C LYS A 156 16.55 -47.44 23.64
N VAL A 157 16.66 -46.94 24.86
CA VAL A 157 17.40 -47.59 25.95
C VAL A 157 16.52 -47.58 27.19
#